data_AF-A0A9D5TE64-F1
#
_entry.id   AF-A0A9D5TE64-F1
#
_cell.length_a   1.000
_cell.length_b   1.000
_cell.length_c   1.000
_cell.angle_alpha   90.00
_cell.angle_beta   90.00
_cell.angle_gamma   90.00
#
_symmetry.space_group_name_H-M   'P 1'
#
loop_
_entity.id
_entity.type
_entity.pdbx_description
1 polymer ?
#
loop_
_entity_poly.entity_id
_entity_poly.type
_entity_poly.pdbx_seq_one_letter_code
_entity_poly.pdbx_strand_id
1 'polypeptide(L)'
;MNTLMKRISTGLLVLLMVFSLLSFHTWAAGKITTTPTGYTSASDVEYVTNSKGWISNWGARGENCVFLSTKAQSFYTGSNTYSSLSTLSGGSSQSDAPQSALYSALKNFMSGKHSKITNYDETKQMYAYTDCVSGDNSKLSSFYSGTMVGSSWVSGGKTWNREHTWPNSKGLGGSDENDIMMLRPTVPSENGSRGNKAYGESGSYFEPGISNRGDVARIALYVYVRWGNTQRMWGTSGVIENLNILLKWMAEDPVDTWEMGRNDAVQSITGTRNVFVDYPEFAWLLFGKQVPANLTSPSNGAHSGTTPNPTIPTTPTTPTTPPVSSTNYVQVSALNNGDQIIIVNPVHKKALSTVKTGFYNIGIDISSGFQDISSAEIYTAKKNSDGTWSFTTADGKKLALAESYSSINESGSNDKWELSSAGTNQFYLKNTGRDLYLEWYADKDNWSAYNPEQLDDCYALAFYKKASSTVTPPVTTPTTPTTPTTPPGTQPSTPVETPLRLPQHPVTMSHPPHLRISLHRCLPVR
;
A
#
# COMPACT_ATOMS: atom_id res chain seq x y z
N MET A 1 -3.06 48.01 72.80
CA MET A 1 -2.58 49.38 72.49
C MET A 1 -1.23 49.26 71.81
N ASN A 2 -0.82 50.06 70.83
CA ASN A 2 -1.43 51.12 70.01
C ASN A 2 -0.39 51.38 68.88
N THR A 3 -0.68 51.72 67.63
CA THR A 3 -1.95 51.96 66.93
C THR A 3 -1.70 51.85 65.41
N LEU A 4 -2.75 51.54 64.65
CA LEU A 4 -3.05 52.21 63.38
C LEU A 4 -2.00 52.19 62.23
N MET A 5 -2.10 51.15 61.41
CA MET A 5 -2.30 51.22 59.94
C MET A 5 -1.30 51.92 58.99
N LYS A 6 -1.15 51.24 57.84
CA LYS A 6 -1.02 51.74 56.45
C LYS A 6 0.39 51.97 55.87
N ARG A 7 0.78 50.93 55.12
CA ARG A 7 1.16 50.94 53.69
C ARG A 7 2.61 51.26 53.33
N ILE A 8 3.07 50.52 52.30
CA ILE A 8 4.34 50.64 51.56
C ILE A 8 5.58 50.22 52.38
N SER A 9 5.88 48.92 52.40
CA SER A 9 7.24 48.35 52.56
C SER A 9 7.22 46.83 52.38
N THR A 10 7.25 46.36 51.14
CA THR A 10 7.71 44.99 50.79
C THR A 10 8.08 44.89 49.30
N GLY A 11 8.89 45.86 48.85
CA GLY A 11 9.75 45.60 47.70
C GLY A 11 10.91 44.72 48.16
N LEU A 12 11.33 43.78 47.32
CA LEU A 12 12.61 43.07 47.42
C LEU A 12 12.79 42.13 48.64
N LEU A 13 12.16 40.94 48.61
CA LEU A 13 12.80 39.63 48.91
C LEU A 13 11.76 38.50 48.80
N VAL A 14 11.74 37.76 47.68
CA VAL A 14 11.80 36.28 47.59
C VAL A 14 12.17 35.99 46.13
N LEU A 15 13.46 35.80 45.88
CA LEU A 15 13.96 35.21 44.64
C LEU A 15 14.28 33.74 44.94
N LEU A 16 14.00 32.85 43.97
CA LEU A 16 14.22 31.39 43.95
C LEU A 16 13.10 30.50 44.52
N MET A 17 12.85 29.45 43.73
CA MET A 17 11.97 28.28 43.88
C MET A 17 10.49 28.45 43.49
N VAL A 18 10.01 27.38 42.82
CA VAL A 18 8.65 27.16 42.27
C VAL A 18 8.28 27.99 41.03
N PHE A 19 8.95 27.70 39.90
CA PHE A 19 8.32 27.77 38.58
C PHE A 19 8.05 26.34 38.08
N SER A 20 6.83 25.86 38.31
CA SER A 20 6.32 24.60 37.77
C SER A 20 4.79 24.68 37.73
N LEU A 21 4.21 24.34 36.58
CA LEU A 21 2.77 24.25 36.30
C LEU A 21 1.98 25.59 36.36
N LEU A 22 1.70 26.14 35.17
CA LEU A 22 0.40 26.66 34.69
C LEU A 22 0.59 27.71 33.59
N SER A 23 1.19 27.31 32.47
CA SER A 23 1.13 28.07 31.22
C SER A 23 -0.22 27.82 30.55
N PHE A 24 -1.27 28.53 31.00
CA PHE A 24 -2.49 28.72 30.22
C PHE A 24 -2.14 29.51 28.94
N HIS A 25 -1.71 28.80 27.90
CA HIS A 25 -1.70 29.35 26.56
C HIS A 25 -3.14 29.42 26.07
N THR A 26 -3.78 30.57 26.27
CA THR A 26 -4.97 30.95 25.52
C THR A 26 -4.56 31.08 24.06
N TRP A 27 -4.72 30.00 23.29
CA TRP A 27 -4.49 30.05 21.85
C TRP A 27 -5.56 30.96 21.25
N ALA A 28 -5.16 32.18 20.90
CA ALA A 28 -5.96 33.00 20.00
C ALA A 28 -6.19 32.18 18.72
N ALA A 29 -7.38 32.30 18.12
CA ALA A 29 -7.75 31.55 16.92
C ALA A 29 -6.88 31.96 15.72
N GLY A 30 -5.66 31.42 15.67
CA GLY A 30 -4.76 31.50 14.55
C GLY A 30 -5.37 30.73 13.41
N LYS A 31 -5.79 31.46 12.37
CA LYS A 31 -6.31 30.87 11.14
C LYS A 31 -5.17 30.07 10.49
N ILE A 32 -5.17 28.75 10.67
CA ILE A 32 -4.22 27.84 10.03
C ILE A 32 -4.41 28.01 8.52
N THR A 33 -3.46 28.69 7.89
CA THR A 33 -3.51 29.11 6.48
C THR A 33 -2.66 28.21 5.58
N THR A 34 -2.13 27.12 6.15
CA THR A 34 -1.45 26.04 5.44
C THR A 34 -1.99 24.71 5.97
N THR A 35 -2.53 23.88 5.07
CA THR A 35 -2.83 22.47 5.33
C THR A 35 -1.55 21.79 5.84
N PRO A 36 -1.53 21.23 7.06
CA PRO A 36 -0.43 20.37 7.47
C PRO A 36 -0.44 19.15 6.55
N THR A 37 0.67 18.95 5.85
CA THR A 37 0.89 17.87 4.87
C THR A 37 2.19 17.18 5.25
N GLY A 38 2.30 15.88 4.97
CA GLY A 38 3.53 15.13 5.27
C GLY A 38 3.67 14.71 6.74
N TYR A 39 2.58 14.30 7.38
CA TYR A 39 2.67 13.55 8.64
C TYR A 39 3.40 12.22 8.41
N THR A 40 4.49 11.98 9.15
CA THR A 40 5.31 10.76 9.04
C THR A 40 5.26 9.89 10.29
N SER A 41 4.87 10.46 11.42
CA SER A 41 4.90 9.80 12.73
C SER A 41 3.74 10.24 13.63
N ALA A 42 3.47 9.44 14.66
CA ALA A 42 2.44 9.74 15.65
C ALA A 42 2.72 11.03 16.46
N SER A 43 3.98 11.44 16.57
CA SER A 43 4.41 12.68 17.22
C SER A 43 4.19 13.94 16.37
N ASP A 44 3.98 13.78 15.07
CA ASP A 44 3.74 14.91 14.16
C ASP A 44 2.29 15.43 14.27
N VAL A 45 1.40 14.64 14.88
CA VAL A 45 -0.05 14.91 14.95
C VAL A 45 -0.39 15.87 16.10
N GLU A 46 -0.67 17.12 15.77
CA GLU A 46 -1.24 18.10 16.68
C GLU A 46 -2.78 17.99 16.77
N TYR A 47 -3.28 17.58 17.94
CA TYR A 47 -4.73 17.40 18.15
C TYR A 47 -5.45 18.69 18.52
N VAL A 48 -6.25 19.22 17.60
CA VAL A 48 -7.23 20.29 17.90
C VAL A 48 -8.45 19.67 18.58
N THR A 49 -8.81 20.15 19.77
CA THR A 49 -9.97 19.66 20.55
C THR A 49 -10.93 20.76 20.98
N ASN A 50 -12.24 20.49 20.98
CA ASN A 50 -13.23 21.38 21.58
C ASN A 50 -13.39 21.17 23.11
N SER A 51 -14.27 21.97 23.73
CA SER A 51 -14.62 21.88 25.16
C SER A 51 -15.32 20.58 25.59
N LYS A 52 -15.77 19.74 24.65
CA LYS A 52 -16.30 18.40 24.91
C LYS A 52 -15.22 17.30 24.82
N GLY A 53 -13.96 17.68 24.52
CA GLY A 53 -12.86 16.76 24.25
C GLY A 53 -12.90 16.12 22.86
N TRP A 54 -13.78 16.58 21.96
CA TRP A 54 -13.86 16.03 20.61
C TRP A 54 -12.68 16.53 19.77
N ILE A 55 -11.98 15.59 19.15
CA ILE A 55 -10.86 15.80 18.23
C ILE A 55 -11.43 16.19 16.86
N SER A 56 -10.87 17.24 16.25
CA SER A 56 -11.06 17.53 14.83
C SER A 56 -10.17 16.64 13.96
N ASN A 57 -10.66 16.24 12.79
CA ASN A 57 -9.90 15.47 11.81
C ASN A 57 -8.70 16.30 11.33
N TRP A 58 -7.51 15.78 11.61
CA TRP A 58 -6.23 16.44 11.35
C TRP A 58 -5.67 16.11 9.96
N GLY A 59 -6.11 15.04 9.32
CA GLY A 59 -5.48 14.51 8.11
C GLY A 59 -5.87 15.17 6.80
N ALA A 60 -5.19 14.74 5.74
CA ALA A 60 -5.38 15.15 4.35
C ALA A 60 -5.67 13.93 3.46
N ARG A 61 -6.60 14.09 2.51
CA ARG A 61 -7.04 13.00 1.63
C ARG A 61 -5.94 12.62 0.65
N GLY A 62 -5.76 11.31 0.41
CA GLY A 62 -4.78 10.76 -0.53
C GLY A 62 -3.32 10.76 -0.03
N GLU A 63 -3.04 11.24 1.18
CA GLU A 63 -1.75 11.04 1.83
C GLU A 63 -1.76 9.72 2.61
N ASN A 64 -1.15 8.65 2.07
CA ASN A 64 -1.09 7.34 2.72
C ASN A 64 -0.56 7.41 4.16
N CYS A 65 -1.31 6.88 5.12
CA CYS A 65 -0.93 6.82 6.52
C CYS A 65 -0.08 5.57 6.80
N VAL A 66 1.19 5.80 7.14
CA VAL A 66 2.19 4.74 7.43
C VAL A 66 2.56 4.64 8.91
N PHE A 67 1.73 5.19 9.79
CA PHE A 67 1.93 5.15 11.24
C PHE A 67 0.58 5.10 12.00
N LEU A 68 0.53 4.35 13.11
CA LEU A 68 -0.59 4.39 14.04
C LEU A 68 -0.57 5.72 14.80
N SER A 69 -1.69 6.44 14.83
CA SER A 69 -1.84 7.63 15.67
C SER A 69 -1.68 7.31 17.17
N THR A 70 -1.39 8.30 18.01
CA THR A 70 -1.32 8.07 19.47
C THR A 70 -2.64 7.57 20.06
N LYS A 71 -3.78 7.90 19.43
CA LYS A 71 -5.12 7.44 19.83
C LYS A 71 -5.34 5.98 19.43
N ALA A 72 -4.85 5.57 18.25
CA ALA A 72 -4.78 4.17 17.86
C ALA A 72 -3.87 3.40 18.83
N GLN A 73 -2.62 3.80 19.01
CA GLN A 73 -1.65 3.11 19.88
C GLN A 73 -2.17 2.86 21.30
N SER A 74 -2.86 3.84 21.91
CA SER A 74 -3.46 3.71 23.25
C SER A 74 -4.79 2.93 23.30
N PHE A 75 -5.41 2.64 22.15
CA PHE A 75 -6.65 1.87 22.08
C PHE A 75 -6.43 0.36 22.27
N TYR A 76 -5.38 -0.18 21.66
CA TYR A 76 -5.05 -1.62 21.59
C TYR A 76 -4.14 -2.04 22.76
N THR A 77 -4.74 -2.59 23.82
CA THR A 77 -4.02 -3.01 25.03
C THR A 77 -4.39 -4.43 25.48
N GLY A 78 -3.47 -5.07 26.22
CA GLY A 78 -3.65 -6.44 26.72
C GLY A 78 -3.85 -7.46 25.59
N SER A 79 -4.85 -8.32 25.75
CA SER A 79 -5.26 -9.32 24.74
C SER A 79 -5.82 -8.72 23.44
N ASN A 80 -6.01 -7.40 23.38
CA ASN A 80 -6.49 -6.70 22.19
C ASN A 80 -5.37 -5.97 21.44
N THR A 81 -4.09 -6.28 21.72
CA THR A 81 -2.97 -5.84 20.88
C THR A 81 -2.99 -6.52 19.51
N TYR A 82 -2.41 -5.91 18.47
CA TYR A 82 -2.29 -6.54 17.15
C TYR A 82 -1.62 -7.92 17.24
N SER A 83 -0.51 -8.02 17.96
CA SER A 83 0.23 -9.28 18.17
C SER A 83 -0.58 -10.37 18.89
N SER A 84 -1.61 -10.01 19.65
CA SER A 84 -2.54 -10.98 20.25
C SER A 84 -3.62 -11.38 19.25
N LEU A 85 -4.32 -10.38 18.68
CA LEU A 85 -5.44 -10.58 17.79
C LEU A 85 -5.05 -11.30 16.49
N SER A 86 -3.91 -10.97 15.89
CA SER A 86 -3.42 -11.56 14.63
C SER A 86 -3.11 -13.07 14.72
N THR A 87 -2.96 -13.63 15.93
CA THR A 87 -2.77 -15.08 16.14
C THR A 87 -4.09 -15.86 16.16
N LEU A 88 -5.23 -15.17 16.24
CA LEU A 88 -6.55 -15.81 16.27
C LEU A 88 -6.96 -16.27 14.87
N SER A 89 -7.52 -17.47 14.78
CA SER A 89 -8.01 -18.01 13.51
C SER A 89 -9.18 -17.19 12.95
N GLY A 90 -9.08 -16.80 11.68
CA GLY A 90 -10.21 -16.37 10.85
C GLY A 90 -11.06 -17.53 10.33
N GLY A 91 -12.07 -17.23 9.51
CA GLY A 91 -12.89 -18.24 8.84
C GLY A 91 -12.24 -18.75 7.55
N SER A 92 -12.53 -20.00 7.16
CA SER A 92 -12.03 -20.58 5.89
C SER A 92 -12.80 -20.10 4.66
N SER A 93 -13.93 -19.40 4.85
CA SER A 93 -14.77 -18.86 3.79
C SER A 93 -15.55 -17.62 4.26
N GLN A 94 -16.31 -17.01 3.34
CA GLN A 94 -17.22 -15.89 3.66
C GLN A 94 -18.30 -16.27 4.69
N SER A 95 -18.80 -17.51 4.69
CA SER A 95 -19.81 -17.99 5.64
C SER A 95 -19.23 -18.28 7.02
N ASP A 96 -17.96 -18.68 7.08
CA ASP A 96 -17.31 -19.15 8.31
C ASP A 96 -16.69 -17.99 9.12
N ALA A 97 -16.33 -16.89 8.45
CA ALA A 97 -15.71 -15.74 9.08
C ALA A 97 -16.48 -15.22 10.32
N PRO A 98 -17.83 -15.12 10.33
CA PRO A 98 -18.59 -14.71 11.52
C PRO A 98 -18.55 -15.67 12.71
N GLN A 99 -18.14 -16.93 12.52
CA GLN A 99 -17.97 -17.88 13.63
C GLN A 99 -16.51 -18.02 14.08
N SER A 100 -15.59 -17.27 13.45
CA SER A 100 -14.16 -17.33 13.75
C SER A 100 -13.79 -16.68 15.09
N ALA A 101 -12.67 -17.13 15.65
CA ALA A 101 -12.12 -16.56 16.89
C ALA A 101 -11.73 -15.09 16.71
N LEU A 102 -11.13 -14.74 15.57
CA LEU A 102 -10.75 -13.36 15.25
C LEU A 102 -11.98 -12.44 15.13
N TYR A 103 -13.02 -12.86 14.41
CA TYR A 103 -14.27 -12.10 14.32
C TYR A 103 -14.87 -11.84 15.70
N SER A 104 -14.96 -12.88 16.53
CA SER A 104 -15.54 -12.80 17.87
C SER A 104 -14.74 -11.84 18.77
N ALA A 105 -13.41 -11.89 18.71
CA ALA A 105 -12.54 -10.99 19.45
C ALA A 105 -12.65 -9.54 18.99
N LEU A 106 -12.57 -9.27 17.68
CA LEU A 106 -12.70 -7.92 17.12
C LEU A 106 -14.08 -7.31 17.41
N LYS A 107 -15.15 -8.11 17.27
CA LYS A 107 -16.52 -7.67 17.59
C LYS A 107 -16.65 -7.30 19.07
N ASN A 108 -16.21 -8.18 19.97
CA ASN A 108 -16.28 -7.92 21.41
C ASN A 108 -15.44 -6.71 21.83
N PHE A 109 -14.25 -6.56 21.26
CA PHE A 109 -13.36 -5.43 21.52
C PHE A 109 -13.96 -4.10 21.06
N MET A 110 -14.38 -3.98 19.79
CA MET A 110 -15.00 -2.76 19.28
C MET A 110 -16.34 -2.44 19.96
N SER A 111 -17.08 -3.46 20.44
CA SER A 111 -18.33 -3.29 21.17
C SER A 111 -18.08 -2.79 22.59
N GLY A 112 -17.17 -3.42 23.35
CA GLY A 112 -16.82 -3.03 24.71
C GLY A 112 -16.16 -1.65 24.83
N LYS A 113 -15.56 -1.15 23.74
CA LYS A 113 -15.00 0.21 23.65
C LYS A 113 -16.04 1.28 23.28
N HIS A 114 -17.20 0.92 22.74
CA HIS A 114 -18.20 1.86 22.25
C HIS A 114 -19.00 2.46 23.43
N SER A 115 -18.49 3.55 24.00
CA SER A 115 -19.02 4.20 25.21
C SER A 115 -20.18 5.16 24.97
N LYS A 116 -20.34 5.70 23.75
CA LYS A 116 -21.49 6.52 23.36
C LYS A 116 -22.09 6.06 22.05
N ILE A 117 -23.30 5.50 22.13
CA ILE A 117 -24.20 5.37 20.97
C ILE A 117 -24.70 6.77 20.61
N THR A 118 -24.45 7.20 19.37
CA THR A 118 -24.93 8.47 18.82
C THR A 118 -26.42 8.40 18.46
N ASN A 119 -27.12 9.53 18.46
CA ASN A 119 -28.47 9.63 17.88
C ASN A 119 -28.42 10.41 16.56
N TYR A 120 -29.33 10.07 15.64
CA TYR A 120 -29.28 10.51 14.25
C TYR A 120 -29.13 12.03 14.10
N ASP A 121 -29.84 12.79 14.93
CA ASP A 121 -29.91 14.24 14.81
C ASP A 121 -28.77 14.99 15.51
N GLU A 122 -28.17 14.43 16.57
CA GLU A 122 -26.92 14.94 17.13
C GLU A 122 -25.74 14.79 16.17
N THR A 123 -25.74 13.76 15.30
CA THR A 123 -24.62 13.52 14.36
C THR A 123 -24.28 14.74 13.50
N LYS A 124 -25.27 15.60 13.21
CA LYS A 124 -25.11 16.85 12.45
C LYS A 124 -24.01 17.75 13.00
N GLN A 125 -23.81 17.77 14.33
CA GLN A 125 -22.77 18.57 15.00
C GLN A 125 -21.41 17.87 15.04
N MET A 126 -21.36 16.56 14.78
CA MET A 126 -20.17 15.71 14.88
C MET A 126 -19.38 15.68 13.57
N TYR A 127 -20.04 15.82 12.42
CA TYR A 127 -19.36 15.88 11.11
C TYR A 127 -18.40 17.05 11.00
N ALA A 128 -18.72 18.19 11.64
CA ALA A 128 -17.82 19.34 11.76
C ALA A 128 -16.47 19.03 12.42
N TYR A 129 -16.33 17.86 13.06
CA TYR A 129 -15.10 17.37 13.66
C TYR A 129 -14.57 16.11 12.95
N THR A 130 -15.46 15.21 12.53
CA THR A 130 -15.07 13.90 11.97
C THR A 130 -14.77 13.94 10.48
N ASP A 131 -15.39 14.86 9.73
CA ASP A 131 -15.27 14.96 8.28
C ASP A 131 -14.82 16.38 7.83
N CYS A 132 -14.25 17.17 8.74
CA CYS A 132 -13.50 18.38 8.38
C CYS A 132 -12.14 18.04 7.73
N VAL A 133 -11.40 19.04 7.29
CA VAL A 133 -10.07 18.89 6.67
C VAL A 133 -9.09 19.77 7.43
N SER A 134 -7.93 19.21 7.80
CA SER A 134 -6.85 19.94 8.51
C SER A 134 -7.31 20.73 9.74
N GLY A 135 -8.29 20.22 10.49
CA GLY A 135 -8.85 20.87 11.66
C GLY A 135 -9.83 22.02 11.41
N ASP A 136 -10.11 22.43 10.15
CA ASP A 136 -11.07 23.51 9.86
C ASP A 136 -12.52 23.03 9.96
N ASN A 137 -13.07 23.12 11.17
CA ASN A 137 -14.45 22.76 11.48
C ASN A 137 -15.52 23.64 10.79
N SER A 138 -15.15 24.68 10.05
CA SER A 138 -16.09 25.48 9.24
C SER A 138 -16.49 24.80 7.93
N LYS A 139 -15.74 23.78 7.51
CA LYS A 139 -15.95 23.01 6.29
C LYS A 139 -16.07 21.51 6.56
N LEU A 140 -16.75 20.81 5.65
CA LEU A 140 -16.77 19.36 5.55
C LEU A 140 -16.27 18.96 4.17
N SER A 141 -15.49 17.88 4.10
CA SER A 141 -15.27 17.16 2.86
C SER A 141 -16.46 16.27 2.57
N SER A 142 -17.06 16.37 1.39
CA SER A 142 -18.02 15.37 0.91
C SER A 142 -17.40 13.98 0.90
N PHE A 143 -18.18 12.94 1.16
CA PHE A 143 -17.67 11.58 1.26
C PHE A 143 -17.05 11.10 -0.07
N TYR A 144 -17.80 11.19 -1.16
CA TYR A 144 -17.44 10.57 -2.45
C TYR A 144 -16.60 11.47 -3.37
N SER A 145 -16.79 12.79 -3.33
CA SER A 145 -16.10 13.72 -4.24
C SER A 145 -15.00 14.54 -3.59
N GLY A 146 -14.87 14.49 -2.26
CA GLY A 146 -14.05 15.44 -1.51
C GLY A 146 -14.58 16.88 -1.49
N THR A 147 -15.70 17.19 -2.17
CA THR A 147 -16.21 18.56 -2.35
C THR A 147 -16.38 19.28 -1.01
N MET A 148 -15.77 20.46 -0.89
CA MET A 148 -15.77 21.22 0.35
C MET A 148 -17.07 22.03 0.54
N VAL A 149 -17.89 21.61 1.50
CA VAL A 149 -19.17 22.23 1.85
C VAL A 149 -19.10 22.94 3.21
N GLY A 150 -20.01 23.87 3.50
CA GLY A 150 -20.10 24.50 4.82
C GLY A 150 -20.65 23.54 5.88
N SER A 151 -20.05 23.51 7.08
CA SER A 151 -20.41 22.55 8.13
C SER A 151 -21.75 22.81 8.82
N SER A 152 -22.34 24.00 8.69
CA SER A 152 -23.68 24.30 9.18
C SER A 152 -24.76 23.45 8.48
N TRP A 153 -25.60 22.76 9.26
CA TRP A 153 -26.76 22.05 8.73
C TRP A 153 -27.82 23.03 8.21
N VAL A 154 -28.05 23.04 6.89
CA VAL A 154 -29.16 23.77 6.27
C VAL A 154 -30.41 22.90 6.28
N SER A 155 -31.55 23.47 6.67
CA SER A 155 -32.83 22.75 6.78
C SER A 155 -33.17 21.96 5.51
N GLY A 156 -33.55 20.70 5.68
CA GLY A 156 -33.77 19.73 4.61
C GLY A 156 -32.49 19.05 4.08
N GLY A 157 -31.31 19.32 4.64
CA GLY A 157 -30.04 18.75 4.16
C GLY A 157 -29.62 19.30 2.80
N LYS A 158 -29.93 20.58 2.52
CA LYS A 158 -29.78 21.19 1.18
C LYS A 158 -28.32 21.34 0.72
N THR A 159 -27.40 21.60 1.63
CA THR A 159 -25.97 21.77 1.32
C THR A 159 -25.22 20.45 1.37
N TRP A 160 -25.59 19.61 2.34
CA TRP A 160 -25.12 18.24 2.52
C TRP A 160 -26.19 17.46 3.29
N ASN A 161 -26.24 16.16 3.06
CA ASN A 161 -27.08 15.23 3.81
C ASN A 161 -26.21 14.09 4.37
N ARG A 162 -26.86 13.13 5.06
CA ARG A 162 -26.19 11.99 5.71
C ARG A 162 -26.22 10.80 4.76
N GLU A 163 -25.05 10.40 4.27
CA GLU A 163 -24.83 9.17 3.53
C GLU A 163 -24.81 7.99 4.51
N HIS A 164 -25.72 7.04 4.30
CA HIS A 164 -25.69 5.73 4.95
C HIS A 164 -24.80 4.81 4.12
N THR A 165 -23.48 4.84 4.33
CA THR A 165 -22.54 4.05 3.52
C THR A 165 -22.89 2.56 3.55
N TRP A 166 -23.39 2.05 4.69
CA TRP A 166 -24.25 0.88 4.76
C TRP A 166 -25.73 1.32 4.67
N PRO A 167 -26.46 1.10 3.56
CA PRO A 167 -27.79 1.69 3.37
C PRO A 167 -28.78 1.28 4.46
N ASN A 168 -29.62 2.20 4.93
CA ASN A 168 -30.64 1.90 5.96
C ASN A 168 -31.58 0.75 5.55
N SER A 169 -31.98 0.70 4.27
CA SER A 169 -32.76 -0.40 3.69
C SER A 169 -32.08 -1.78 3.75
N LYS A 170 -30.78 -1.82 4.11
CA LYS A 170 -29.93 -3.01 4.29
C LYS A 170 -29.33 -3.10 5.72
N GLY A 171 -29.66 -2.17 6.61
CA GLY A 171 -29.22 -2.15 8.03
C GLY A 171 -29.93 -3.18 8.90
N LEU A 172 -29.71 -3.09 10.22
CA LEU A 172 -30.33 -3.95 11.23
C LEU A 172 -31.55 -3.30 11.93
N GLY A 173 -31.96 -2.08 11.56
CA GLY A 173 -33.13 -1.43 12.15
C GLY A 173 -32.90 -0.87 13.56
N GLY A 174 -31.68 -0.43 13.89
CA GLY A 174 -31.34 -0.04 15.26
C GLY A 174 -30.18 0.96 15.40
N SER A 175 -29.33 0.75 16.40
CA SER A 175 -28.25 1.69 16.75
C SER A 175 -27.15 1.80 15.69
N ASP A 176 -27.04 0.82 14.78
CA ASP A 176 -26.15 0.83 13.62
C ASP A 176 -26.47 1.98 12.64
N GLU A 177 -27.75 2.32 12.51
CA GLU A 177 -28.26 3.40 11.65
C GLU A 177 -27.82 4.80 12.11
N ASN A 178 -27.28 4.90 13.33
CA ASN A 178 -26.84 6.16 13.94
C ASN A 178 -25.31 6.26 14.06
N ASP A 179 -24.56 5.20 13.74
CA ASP A 179 -23.12 5.12 13.98
C ASP A 179 -22.35 6.06 13.03
N ILE A 180 -21.69 7.07 13.60
CA ILE A 180 -20.92 8.07 12.84
C ILE A 180 -19.65 7.52 12.19
N MET A 181 -19.24 6.27 12.50
CA MET A 181 -18.24 5.58 11.70
C MET A 181 -18.74 5.30 10.29
N MET A 182 -20.02 4.91 10.18
CA MET A 182 -20.70 4.53 8.94
C MET A 182 -21.39 5.72 8.26
N LEU A 183 -22.01 6.61 9.04
CA LEU A 183 -22.60 7.83 8.51
C LEU A 183 -21.52 8.83 8.09
N ARG A 184 -21.64 9.37 6.86
CA ARG A 184 -20.75 10.39 6.32
C ARG A 184 -21.57 11.60 5.82
N PRO A 185 -21.07 12.84 5.89
CA PRO A 185 -21.68 13.95 5.18
C PRO A 185 -21.36 13.84 3.69
N THR A 186 -22.33 14.08 2.82
CA THR A 186 -22.09 14.10 1.38
C THR A 186 -23.00 15.11 0.67
N VAL A 187 -22.60 15.59 -0.50
CA VAL A 187 -23.43 16.48 -1.34
C VAL A 187 -24.70 15.71 -1.76
N PRO A 188 -25.90 16.30 -1.69
CA PRO A 188 -27.14 15.52 -1.82
C PRO A 188 -27.35 14.80 -3.15
N SER A 189 -26.74 15.28 -4.24
CA SER A 189 -26.75 14.64 -5.55
C SER A 189 -25.94 13.33 -5.58
N GLU A 190 -24.87 13.23 -4.80
CA GLU A 190 -24.03 12.02 -4.71
C GLU A 190 -24.80 10.92 -3.98
N ASN A 191 -25.36 11.23 -2.80
CA ASN A 191 -26.25 10.35 -2.04
C ASN A 191 -27.42 9.86 -2.93
N GLY A 192 -28.09 10.79 -3.62
CA GLY A 192 -29.21 10.46 -4.51
C GLY A 192 -28.82 9.55 -5.68
N SER A 193 -27.63 9.74 -6.27
CA SER A 193 -27.11 8.91 -7.37
C SER A 193 -26.75 7.48 -6.92
N ARG A 194 -26.19 7.37 -5.71
CA ARG A 194 -25.84 6.10 -5.06
C ARG A 194 -27.09 5.33 -4.62
N GLY A 195 -28.02 6.01 -3.95
CA GLY A 195 -29.26 5.43 -3.42
C GLY A 195 -28.97 4.31 -2.42
N ASN A 196 -29.40 3.08 -2.73
CA ASN A 196 -29.09 1.88 -1.94
C ASN A 196 -28.28 0.83 -2.70
N LYS A 197 -27.65 1.21 -3.83
CA LYS A 197 -26.81 0.31 -4.63
C LYS A 197 -25.69 -0.29 -3.76
N ALA A 198 -25.45 -1.58 -3.95
CA ALA A 198 -24.24 -2.22 -3.44
C ALA A 198 -23.02 -1.62 -4.15
N TYR A 199 -21.88 -1.54 -3.47
CA TYR A 199 -20.63 -1.12 -4.07
C TYR A 199 -20.00 -2.22 -4.90
N GLY A 200 -19.34 -1.87 -5.99
CA GLY A 200 -18.73 -2.83 -6.92
C GLY A 200 -18.29 -2.16 -8.21
N GLU A 201 -17.74 -2.95 -9.12
CA GLU A 201 -17.15 -2.50 -10.39
C GLU A 201 -17.97 -2.96 -11.61
N SER A 202 -18.89 -3.92 -11.44
CA SER A 202 -19.79 -4.34 -12.51
C SER A 202 -21.05 -3.45 -12.58
N GLY A 203 -21.65 -3.33 -13.78
CA GLY A 203 -22.64 -2.29 -14.10
C GLY A 203 -23.96 -2.26 -13.31
N SER A 204 -24.22 -3.23 -12.43
CA SER A 204 -25.35 -3.22 -11.47
C SER A 204 -25.01 -2.58 -10.11
N TYR A 205 -23.75 -2.21 -9.89
CA TYR A 205 -23.23 -1.70 -8.63
C TYR A 205 -22.97 -0.17 -8.71
N PHE A 206 -22.64 0.42 -7.57
CA PHE A 206 -22.12 1.79 -7.49
C PHE A 206 -20.62 1.75 -7.27
N GLU A 207 -19.86 2.21 -8.26
CA GLU A 207 -18.42 2.36 -8.14
C GLU A 207 -18.12 3.76 -7.55
N PRO A 208 -17.51 3.86 -6.36
CA PRO A 208 -17.04 5.13 -5.84
C PRO A 208 -15.77 5.57 -6.59
N GLY A 209 -15.33 6.82 -6.38
CA GLY A 209 -14.01 7.25 -6.84
C GLY A 209 -12.91 6.35 -6.27
N ILE A 210 -11.83 6.17 -7.04
CA ILE A 210 -10.74 5.23 -6.69
C ILE A 210 -10.20 5.49 -5.28
N SER A 211 -10.00 6.76 -4.92
CA SER A 211 -9.58 7.25 -3.59
C SER A 211 -10.63 7.15 -2.47
N ASN A 212 -11.69 6.36 -2.67
CA ASN A 212 -12.70 6.05 -1.66
C ASN A 212 -13.10 4.57 -1.67
N ARG A 213 -12.50 3.74 -2.53
CA ARG A 213 -12.75 2.31 -2.62
C ARG A 213 -12.40 1.62 -1.29
N GLY A 214 -11.25 1.98 -0.73
CA GLY A 214 -10.71 1.51 0.54
C GLY A 214 -11.52 2.03 1.72
N ASP A 215 -11.85 3.33 1.78
CA ASP A 215 -12.78 3.92 2.76
C ASP A 215 -14.05 3.05 2.87
N VAL A 216 -14.72 2.85 1.72
CA VAL A 216 -15.96 2.09 1.62
C VAL A 216 -15.79 0.66 2.10
N ALA A 217 -14.72 -0.02 1.67
CA ALA A 217 -14.43 -1.39 2.05
C ALA A 217 -14.16 -1.54 3.56
N ARG A 218 -13.35 -0.64 4.15
CA ARG A 218 -13.03 -0.59 5.58
C ARG A 218 -14.27 -0.29 6.44
N ILE A 219 -15.16 0.59 5.99
CA ILE A 219 -16.41 0.90 6.70
C ILE A 219 -17.40 -0.26 6.61
N ALA A 220 -17.56 -0.88 5.43
CA ALA A 220 -18.41 -2.06 5.26
C ALA A 220 -17.95 -3.20 6.17
N LEU A 221 -16.64 -3.44 6.26
CA LEU A 221 -16.08 -4.48 7.12
C LEU A 221 -16.22 -4.15 8.62
N TYR A 222 -16.11 -2.89 9.02
CA TYR A 222 -16.45 -2.44 10.37
C TYR A 222 -17.90 -2.79 10.73
N VAL A 223 -18.88 -2.44 9.89
CA VAL A 223 -20.30 -2.74 10.17
C VAL A 223 -20.56 -4.25 10.21
N TYR A 224 -19.97 -5.00 9.28
CA TYR A 224 -20.03 -6.47 9.24
C TYR A 224 -19.58 -7.13 10.56
N VAL A 225 -18.48 -6.65 11.17
CA VAL A 225 -17.95 -7.20 12.42
C VAL A 225 -18.59 -6.57 13.66
N ARG A 226 -18.50 -5.24 13.83
CA ARG A 226 -18.94 -4.52 15.04
C ARG A 226 -20.45 -4.61 15.26
N TRP A 227 -21.26 -4.47 14.22
CA TRP A 227 -22.72 -4.59 14.34
C TRP A 227 -23.21 -6.01 14.06
N GLY A 228 -22.42 -6.81 13.34
CA GLY A 228 -22.75 -8.20 13.05
C GLY A 228 -23.71 -8.37 11.87
N ASN A 229 -23.80 -7.37 10.99
CA ASN A 229 -24.66 -7.42 9.81
C ASN A 229 -24.04 -8.29 8.70
N THR A 230 -24.06 -9.60 8.92
CA THR A 230 -23.39 -10.59 8.06
C THR A 230 -24.22 -11.01 6.87
N GLN A 231 -25.55 -10.99 7.01
CA GLN A 231 -26.50 -11.46 5.99
C GLN A 231 -26.63 -10.54 4.77
N ARG A 232 -26.27 -9.25 4.90
CA ARG A 232 -26.36 -8.27 3.81
C ARG A 232 -25.01 -7.69 3.41
N MET A 233 -23.94 -8.46 3.56
CA MET A 233 -22.61 -8.03 3.12
C MET A 233 -22.45 -8.11 1.60
N TRP A 234 -22.80 -9.24 0.98
CA TRP A 234 -22.37 -9.58 -0.38
C TRP A 234 -23.46 -9.43 -1.46
N GLY A 235 -23.05 -9.20 -2.70
CA GLY A 235 -23.93 -9.16 -3.88
C GLY A 235 -24.79 -7.89 -3.99
N THR A 236 -25.62 -7.81 -5.02
CA THR A 236 -26.50 -6.64 -5.29
C THR A 236 -27.50 -6.35 -4.17
N SER A 237 -27.98 -7.40 -3.48
CA SER A 237 -28.80 -7.31 -2.28
C SER A 237 -28.02 -6.89 -1.02
N GLY A 238 -26.70 -7.08 -1.01
CA GLY A 238 -25.80 -6.71 0.08
C GLY A 238 -25.20 -5.31 -0.09
N VAL A 239 -24.05 -5.06 0.53
CA VAL A 239 -23.40 -3.74 0.54
C VAL A 239 -22.17 -3.68 -0.36
N ILE A 240 -21.45 -4.78 -0.60
CA ILE A 240 -20.33 -4.84 -1.53
C ILE A 240 -20.41 -6.09 -2.42
N GLU A 241 -19.89 -6.00 -3.64
CA GLU A 241 -20.05 -7.01 -4.69
C GLU A 241 -19.64 -8.41 -4.25
N ASN A 242 -18.41 -8.57 -3.76
CA ASN A 242 -17.88 -9.80 -3.18
C ASN A 242 -16.60 -9.53 -2.36
N LEU A 243 -16.08 -10.57 -1.69
CA LEU A 243 -14.85 -10.48 -0.89
C LEU A 243 -13.60 -10.11 -1.71
N ASN A 244 -13.52 -10.49 -2.99
CA ASN A 244 -12.37 -10.15 -3.82
C ASN A 244 -12.35 -8.65 -4.11
N ILE A 245 -13.49 -8.04 -4.43
CA ILE A 245 -13.63 -6.58 -4.57
C ILE A 245 -13.31 -5.87 -3.25
N LEU A 246 -13.82 -6.36 -2.11
CA LEU A 246 -13.49 -5.78 -0.81
C LEU A 246 -11.98 -5.74 -0.53
N LEU A 247 -11.28 -6.86 -0.72
CA LEU A 247 -9.84 -6.95 -0.45
C LEU A 247 -8.98 -6.24 -1.51
N LYS A 248 -9.41 -6.26 -2.78
CA LYS A 248 -8.82 -5.46 -3.87
C LYS A 248 -8.84 -3.99 -3.49
N TRP A 249 -10.02 -3.46 -3.17
CA TRP A 249 -10.21 -2.06 -2.82
C TRP A 249 -9.44 -1.64 -1.56
N MET A 250 -9.35 -2.50 -0.55
CA MET A 250 -8.51 -2.22 0.63
C MET A 250 -6.99 -2.20 0.35
N ALA A 251 -6.54 -2.76 -0.77
CA ALA A 251 -5.13 -2.76 -1.19
C ALA A 251 -4.81 -1.68 -2.24
N GLU A 252 -5.75 -1.39 -3.16
CA GLU A 252 -5.62 -0.32 -4.17
C GLU A 252 -5.72 1.08 -3.58
N ASP A 253 -6.53 1.24 -2.53
CA ASP A 253 -6.76 2.50 -1.82
C ASP A 253 -6.38 2.27 -0.34
N PRO A 254 -5.08 2.38 0.02
CA PRO A 254 -4.58 2.25 1.38
C PRO A 254 -5.25 3.25 2.33
N VAL A 255 -5.05 3.06 3.64
CA VAL A 255 -5.53 4.04 4.62
C VAL A 255 -4.79 5.35 4.45
N ASP A 256 -5.51 6.45 4.26
CA ASP A 256 -4.93 7.80 4.22
C ASP A 256 -4.94 8.49 5.61
N THR A 257 -4.21 9.59 5.74
CA THR A 257 -4.15 10.34 7.01
C THR A 257 -5.49 10.92 7.40
N TRP A 258 -6.36 11.23 6.43
CA TRP A 258 -7.70 11.76 6.67
C TRP A 258 -8.64 10.69 7.24
N GLU A 259 -8.54 9.43 6.83
CA GLU A 259 -9.22 8.30 7.46
C GLU A 259 -8.71 8.04 8.87
N MET A 260 -7.38 8.05 9.07
CA MET A 260 -6.80 7.88 10.41
C MET A 260 -7.24 9.01 11.36
N GLY A 261 -7.21 10.26 10.88
CA GLY A 261 -7.68 11.42 11.63
C GLY A 261 -9.18 11.43 11.88
N ARG A 262 -9.98 10.90 10.93
CA ARG A 262 -11.40 10.62 11.14
C ARG A 262 -11.62 9.55 12.21
N ASN A 263 -10.83 8.48 12.21
CA ASN A 263 -10.92 7.41 13.20
C ASN A 263 -10.58 7.92 14.61
N ASP A 264 -9.58 8.80 14.74
CA ASP A 264 -9.27 9.55 15.97
C ASP A 264 -10.44 10.44 16.42
N ALA A 265 -11.03 11.20 15.50
CA ALA A 265 -12.18 12.05 15.77
C ALA A 265 -13.41 11.25 16.22
N VAL A 266 -13.75 10.14 15.53
CA VAL A 266 -14.88 9.27 15.90
C VAL A 266 -14.64 8.60 17.26
N GLN A 267 -13.41 8.17 17.57
CA GLN A 267 -13.08 7.63 18.89
C GLN A 267 -13.29 8.65 20.00
N SER A 268 -12.93 9.91 19.79
CA SER A 268 -13.12 10.97 20.78
C SER A 268 -14.60 11.25 21.13
N ILE A 269 -15.52 10.79 20.27
CA ILE A 269 -16.97 10.99 20.43
C ILE A 269 -17.67 9.70 20.91
N THR A 270 -17.30 8.54 20.36
CA THR A 270 -17.99 7.25 20.55
C THR A 270 -17.26 6.27 21.46
N GLY A 271 -15.97 6.52 21.74
CA GLY A 271 -15.07 5.62 22.46
C GLY A 271 -14.46 4.49 21.62
N THR A 272 -15.01 4.18 20.43
CA THR A 272 -14.57 3.06 19.59
C THR A 272 -13.84 3.51 18.31
N ARG A 273 -13.16 2.57 17.65
CA ARG A 273 -12.39 2.77 16.42
C ARG A 273 -12.79 1.74 15.37
N ASN A 274 -12.57 2.07 14.09
CA ASN A 274 -12.54 1.10 13.02
C ASN A 274 -11.18 0.38 13.04
N VAL A 275 -11.18 -0.88 13.47
CA VAL A 275 -9.97 -1.70 13.54
C VAL A 275 -9.34 -1.97 12.17
N PHE A 276 -10.11 -1.86 11.08
CA PHE A 276 -9.64 -2.04 9.71
C PHE A 276 -9.05 -0.76 9.10
N VAL A 277 -9.19 0.38 9.77
CA VAL A 277 -8.42 1.62 9.48
C VAL A 277 -7.08 1.57 10.22
N ASP A 278 -7.05 1.12 11.49
CA ASP A 278 -5.79 1.04 12.23
C ASP A 278 -4.90 -0.11 11.76
N TYR A 279 -5.50 -1.29 11.52
CA TYR A 279 -4.83 -2.51 11.08
C TYR A 279 -5.62 -3.18 9.93
N PRO A 280 -5.48 -2.67 8.68
CA PRO A 280 -6.07 -3.25 7.48
C PRO A 280 -5.77 -4.75 7.29
N GLU A 281 -4.65 -5.25 7.82
CA GLU A 281 -4.24 -6.66 7.82
C GLU A 281 -5.33 -7.58 8.38
N PHE A 282 -6.11 -7.10 9.36
CA PHE A 282 -7.22 -7.88 9.92
C PHE A 282 -8.25 -8.27 8.88
N ALA A 283 -8.40 -7.55 7.76
CA ALA A 283 -9.31 -7.94 6.70
C ALA A 283 -8.94 -9.28 6.06
N TRP A 284 -7.65 -9.50 5.73
CA TRP A 284 -7.19 -10.78 5.20
C TRP A 284 -7.25 -11.88 6.25
N LEU A 285 -6.77 -11.61 7.46
CA LEU A 285 -6.75 -12.58 8.55
C LEU A 285 -8.17 -13.05 8.93
N LEU A 286 -9.17 -12.16 8.92
CA LEU A 286 -10.58 -12.48 9.23
C LEU A 286 -11.18 -13.56 8.32
N PHE A 287 -10.78 -13.57 7.04
CA PHE A 287 -11.20 -14.55 6.03
C PHE A 287 -10.14 -15.63 5.78
N GLY A 288 -9.22 -15.86 6.72
CA GLY A 288 -8.23 -16.94 6.66
C GLY A 288 -7.22 -16.80 5.53
N LYS A 289 -7.04 -15.58 5.00
CA LYS A 289 -6.13 -15.28 3.89
C LYS A 289 -4.79 -14.76 4.41
N GLN A 290 -3.75 -15.00 3.63
CA GLN A 290 -2.46 -14.36 3.83
C GLN A 290 -2.59 -12.84 3.63
N VAL A 291 -1.95 -12.06 4.51
CA VAL A 291 -1.82 -10.61 4.37
C VAL A 291 -0.84 -10.32 3.22
N PRO A 292 -1.12 -9.37 2.31
CA PRO A 292 -0.17 -8.98 1.27
C PRO A 292 1.11 -8.42 1.92
N ALA A 293 2.28 -8.94 1.52
CA ALA A 293 3.56 -8.56 2.12
C ALA A 293 3.94 -7.08 1.89
N ASN A 294 3.29 -6.43 0.92
CA ASN A 294 3.44 -5.02 0.56
C ASN A 294 2.20 -4.18 0.87
N LEU A 295 1.29 -4.66 1.73
CA LEU A 295 0.14 -3.88 2.15
C LEU A 295 0.60 -2.58 2.83
N THR A 296 0.37 -1.44 2.19
CA THR A 296 0.60 -0.14 2.82
C THR A 296 -0.42 0.02 3.94
N SER A 297 0.05 0.16 5.18
CA SER A 297 -0.82 0.27 6.34
C SER A 297 -0.23 1.17 7.43
N PRO A 298 -1.09 1.71 8.33
CA PRO A 298 -0.63 2.46 9.49
C PRO A 298 0.19 1.62 10.48
N SER A 299 0.08 0.30 10.43
CA SER A 299 0.89 -0.61 11.26
C SER A 299 2.38 -0.62 10.85
N ASN A 300 2.73 0.00 9.71
CA ASN A 300 4.06 -0.02 9.10
C ASN A 300 4.60 -1.45 8.92
N GLY A 301 3.73 -2.36 8.47
CA GLY A 301 4.07 -3.76 8.25
C GLY A 301 4.26 -4.59 9.53
N ALA A 302 3.52 -4.29 10.61
CA ALA A 302 3.56 -5.03 11.89
C ALA A 302 3.33 -6.55 11.75
N HIS A 303 2.74 -7.01 10.63
CA HIS A 303 2.66 -8.42 10.25
C HIS A 303 4.02 -9.11 10.08
N SER A 304 5.09 -8.36 9.82
CA SER A 304 6.45 -8.87 9.62
C SER A 304 7.18 -9.22 10.94
N GLY A 305 6.52 -9.05 12.09
CA GLY A 305 7.06 -9.36 13.41
C GLY A 305 7.02 -10.85 13.73
N THR A 306 8.18 -11.42 14.09
CA THR A 306 8.34 -12.84 14.45
C THR A 306 7.56 -13.24 15.72
N THR A 307 6.57 -14.13 15.58
CA THR A 307 6.08 -15.07 16.61
C THR A 307 5.29 -16.23 15.95
N PRO A 308 5.03 -17.37 16.63
CA PRO A 308 4.91 -18.66 15.94
C PRO A 308 3.59 -18.88 15.20
N ASN A 309 3.72 -19.41 13.98
CA ASN A 309 2.64 -20.02 13.20
C ASN A 309 1.92 -21.11 14.03
N PRO A 310 0.60 -21.04 14.25
CA PRO A 310 -0.16 -22.11 14.88
C PRO A 310 -0.06 -23.39 14.04
N THR A 311 0.23 -24.52 14.71
CA THR A 311 0.59 -25.79 14.08
C THR A 311 -0.45 -26.29 13.07
N ILE A 312 -0.12 -26.20 11.77
CA ILE A 312 -0.73 -27.04 10.72
C ILE A 312 0.22 -28.23 10.48
N PRO A 313 -0.27 -29.48 10.46
CA PRO A 313 0.59 -30.65 10.23
C PRO A 313 1.28 -30.59 8.87
N THR A 314 2.60 -30.55 8.85
CA THR A 314 3.40 -30.52 7.62
C THR A 314 3.60 -31.92 7.04
N THR A 315 3.30 -32.07 5.75
CA THR A 315 3.90 -33.13 4.91
C THR A 315 5.15 -32.53 4.26
N PRO A 316 6.31 -33.22 4.22
CA PRO A 316 7.60 -32.53 4.08
C PRO A 316 7.95 -32.15 2.64
N THR A 317 8.44 -30.92 2.47
CA THR A 317 9.30 -30.53 1.34
C THR A 317 10.59 -29.85 1.83
N THR A 318 11.66 -30.18 1.12
CA THR A 318 13.09 -29.94 1.38
C THR A 318 13.45 -28.44 1.48
N PRO A 319 14.49 -28.03 2.25
CA PRO A 319 14.61 -26.64 2.69
C PRO A 319 15.14 -25.68 1.61
N THR A 320 14.60 -24.47 1.63
CA THR A 320 15.18 -23.29 0.98
C THR A 320 15.36 -22.15 1.99
N THR A 321 16.51 -21.49 1.90
CA THR A 321 16.96 -20.34 2.72
C THR A 321 15.98 -19.15 2.68
N PRO A 322 15.96 -18.29 3.72
CA PRO A 322 14.95 -17.25 3.87
C PRO A 322 15.14 -16.12 2.84
N PRO A 323 14.05 -15.49 2.34
CA PRO A 323 14.14 -14.38 1.40
C PRO A 323 14.53 -13.08 2.08
N VAL A 324 15.39 -12.31 1.42
CA VAL A 324 15.83 -10.97 1.81
C VAL A 324 14.87 -9.93 1.21
N SER A 325 14.53 -8.88 1.96
CA SER A 325 13.73 -7.75 1.45
C SER A 325 14.47 -6.99 0.34
N SER A 326 13.91 -6.92 -0.86
CA SER A 326 14.36 -6.00 -1.92
C SER A 326 13.26 -5.67 -2.93
N THR A 327 13.22 -4.42 -3.39
CA THR A 327 12.38 -3.98 -4.52
C THR A 327 12.88 -4.58 -5.83
N ASN A 328 12.09 -5.48 -6.42
CA ASN A 328 12.58 -6.37 -7.49
C ASN A 328 12.77 -5.73 -8.87
N TYR A 329 12.34 -4.49 -9.11
CA TYR A 329 12.49 -3.79 -10.40
C TYR A 329 12.91 -2.33 -10.20
N VAL A 330 13.78 -1.84 -11.07
CA VAL A 330 14.38 -0.49 -11.04
C VAL A 330 14.15 0.24 -12.37
N GLN A 331 13.88 1.55 -12.30
CA GLN A 331 13.73 2.39 -13.49
C GLN A 331 15.07 2.51 -14.22
N VAL A 332 15.04 2.54 -15.56
CA VAL A 332 16.25 2.76 -16.38
C VAL A 332 16.21 4.09 -17.13
N SER A 333 17.37 4.72 -17.21
CA SER A 333 17.61 5.98 -17.95
C SER A 333 17.91 5.77 -19.44
N ALA A 334 18.07 4.52 -19.88
CA ALA A 334 18.26 4.13 -21.28
C ALA A 334 17.93 2.64 -21.47
N LEU A 335 17.57 2.24 -22.70
CA LEU A 335 17.41 0.85 -23.10
C LEU A 335 18.66 0.30 -23.79
N ASN A 336 18.95 -0.98 -23.58
CA ASN A 336 19.94 -1.75 -24.33
C ASN A 336 19.27 -2.89 -25.11
N ASN A 337 19.96 -3.37 -26.14
CA ASN A 337 19.48 -4.50 -26.94
C ASN A 337 19.50 -5.80 -26.13
N GLY A 338 18.35 -6.45 -26.00
CA GLY A 338 18.15 -7.66 -25.20
C GLY A 338 17.59 -7.39 -23.79
N ASP A 339 17.31 -6.14 -23.43
CA ASP A 339 16.77 -5.81 -22.11
C ASP A 339 15.34 -6.34 -21.95
N GLN A 340 15.11 -7.15 -20.90
CA GLN A 340 13.77 -7.50 -20.43
C GLN A 340 13.24 -6.36 -19.55
N ILE A 341 12.16 -5.73 -20.00
CA ILE A 341 11.60 -4.50 -19.42
C ILE A 341 10.10 -4.60 -19.20
N ILE A 342 9.61 -3.72 -18.33
CA ILE A 342 8.21 -3.36 -18.20
C ILE A 342 8.05 -1.94 -18.77
N ILE A 343 7.03 -1.72 -19.60
CA ILE A 343 6.67 -0.40 -20.15
C ILE A 343 5.57 0.18 -19.25
N VAL A 344 5.76 1.40 -18.75
CA VAL A 344 4.94 1.99 -17.69
C VAL A 344 4.54 3.41 -18.06
N ASN A 345 3.26 3.77 -17.92
CA ASN A 345 2.89 5.17 -17.72
C ASN A 345 3.06 5.49 -16.21
N PRO A 346 4.00 6.36 -15.82
CA PRO A 346 4.35 6.57 -14.41
C PRO A 346 3.40 7.51 -13.67
N VAL A 347 2.71 8.40 -14.39
CA VAL A 347 1.74 9.35 -13.81
C VAL A 347 0.45 8.62 -13.43
N HIS A 348 -0.06 7.78 -14.34
CA HIS A 348 -1.22 6.92 -14.11
C HIS A 348 -0.87 5.57 -13.46
N LYS A 349 0.42 5.30 -13.22
CA LYS A 349 0.96 4.11 -12.54
C LYS A 349 0.48 2.79 -13.17
N LYS A 350 0.37 2.74 -14.49
CA LYS A 350 -0.01 1.53 -15.24
C LYS A 350 1.18 0.93 -15.97
N ALA A 351 1.39 -0.37 -15.82
CA ALA A 351 2.25 -1.17 -16.69
C ALA A 351 1.44 -1.73 -17.86
N LEU A 352 2.02 -1.75 -19.05
CA LEU A 352 1.41 -2.33 -20.25
C LEU A 352 1.38 -3.86 -20.14
N SER A 353 0.17 -4.42 -20.21
CA SER A 353 -0.06 -5.88 -20.28
C SER A 353 -0.29 -6.35 -21.71
N THR A 354 0.05 -7.60 -22.03
CA THR A 354 -0.45 -8.33 -23.21
C THR A 354 -1.93 -8.71 -23.07
N VAL A 355 -2.48 -8.72 -21.85
CA VAL A 355 -3.89 -9.04 -21.61
C VAL A 355 -4.79 -7.92 -22.17
N LYS A 356 -5.96 -8.29 -22.68
CA LYS A 356 -6.89 -7.36 -23.34
C LYS A 356 -8.30 -7.38 -22.76
N THR A 357 -8.93 -6.20 -22.78
CA THR A 357 -10.37 -6.03 -22.65
C THR A 357 -10.92 -5.59 -24.01
N GLY A 358 -11.64 -6.49 -24.68
CA GLY A 358 -12.01 -6.30 -26.09
C GLY A 358 -10.77 -6.26 -26.99
N PHE A 359 -10.56 -5.16 -27.71
CA PHE A 359 -9.43 -4.99 -28.63
C PHE A 359 -8.19 -4.32 -27.99
N TYR A 360 -8.34 -3.68 -26.83
CA TYR A 360 -7.30 -2.84 -26.21
C TYR A 360 -6.60 -3.56 -25.07
N ASN A 361 -5.31 -3.25 -24.89
CA ASN A 361 -4.47 -3.82 -23.86
C ASN A 361 -4.76 -3.16 -22.50
N ILE A 362 -4.82 -3.96 -21.43
CA ILE A 362 -5.09 -3.45 -20.08
C ILE A 362 -3.82 -2.88 -19.43
N GLY A 363 -4.01 -2.03 -18.43
CA GLY A 363 -2.94 -1.57 -17.55
C GLY A 363 -2.92 -2.35 -16.25
N ILE A 364 -1.82 -3.03 -15.93
CA ILE A 364 -1.59 -3.54 -14.57
C ILE A 364 -1.22 -2.36 -13.68
N ASP A 365 -1.90 -2.21 -12.55
CA ASP A 365 -1.56 -1.16 -11.59
C ASP A 365 -0.24 -1.49 -10.88
N ILE A 366 0.69 -0.54 -10.85
CA ILE A 366 1.99 -0.67 -10.20
C ILE A 366 2.15 0.29 -9.01
N SER A 367 1.06 0.88 -8.50
CA SER A 367 1.09 1.82 -7.37
C SER A 367 1.73 1.23 -6.12
N SER A 368 1.60 -0.09 -5.93
CA SER A 368 2.19 -0.87 -4.82
C SER A 368 3.49 -1.58 -5.22
N GLY A 369 4.14 -1.10 -6.29
CA GLY A 369 5.31 -1.70 -6.92
C GLY A 369 4.97 -2.83 -7.89
N PHE A 370 6.02 -3.48 -8.38
CA PHE A 370 5.97 -4.46 -9.48
C PHE A 370 5.63 -5.89 -9.02
N GLN A 371 4.60 -6.04 -8.17
CA GLN A 371 4.27 -7.32 -7.53
C GLN A 371 3.34 -8.19 -8.38
N ASP A 372 2.34 -7.58 -9.01
CA ASP A 372 1.41 -8.25 -9.92
C ASP A 372 1.92 -8.34 -11.37
N ILE A 373 3.23 -8.11 -11.56
CA ILE A 373 3.91 -8.28 -12.84
C ILE A 373 4.11 -9.76 -13.14
N SER A 374 3.45 -10.21 -14.19
CA SER A 374 3.60 -11.54 -14.76
C SER A 374 4.46 -11.49 -16.02
N SER A 375 4.55 -12.61 -16.75
CA SER A 375 5.14 -12.63 -18.09
C SER A 375 4.37 -11.81 -19.13
N ALA A 376 3.12 -11.42 -18.84
CA ALA A 376 2.29 -10.58 -19.71
C ALA A 376 2.72 -9.10 -19.74
N GLU A 377 3.51 -8.65 -18.75
CA GLU A 377 3.97 -7.27 -18.65
C GLU A 377 5.45 -7.11 -19.03
N ILE A 378 6.12 -8.22 -19.39
CA ILE A 378 7.56 -8.27 -19.67
C ILE A 378 7.82 -8.36 -21.17
N TYR A 379 8.43 -7.30 -21.70
CA TYR A 379 8.85 -7.20 -23.09
C TYR A 379 10.38 -7.26 -23.21
N THR A 380 10.87 -7.97 -24.21
CA THR A 380 12.29 -7.92 -24.60
C THR A 380 12.49 -6.81 -25.62
N ALA A 381 13.24 -5.77 -25.25
CA ALA A 381 13.60 -4.66 -26.11
C ALA A 381 14.73 -5.07 -27.08
N LYS A 382 14.50 -4.91 -28.38
CA LYS A 382 15.49 -5.16 -29.43
C LYS A 382 15.76 -3.86 -30.19
N LYS A 383 17.04 -3.52 -30.37
CA LYS A 383 17.45 -2.42 -31.24
C LYS A 383 17.69 -2.94 -32.65
N ASN A 384 17.01 -2.34 -33.62
CA ASN A 384 17.08 -2.71 -35.03
C ASN A 384 18.27 -2.01 -35.72
N SER A 385 18.68 -2.53 -36.87
CA SER A 385 19.81 -1.98 -37.65
C SER A 385 19.53 -0.60 -38.25
N ASP A 386 18.27 -0.22 -38.36
CA ASP A 386 17.81 1.12 -38.77
C ASP A 386 17.72 2.11 -37.60
N GLY A 387 18.09 1.69 -36.38
CA GLY A 387 18.06 2.52 -35.17
C GLY A 387 16.73 2.48 -34.40
N THR A 388 15.66 1.94 -34.98
CA THR A 388 14.36 1.76 -34.32
C THR A 388 14.41 0.67 -33.24
N TRP A 389 13.36 0.60 -32.43
CA TRP A 389 13.16 -0.43 -31.42
C TRP A 389 11.98 -1.35 -31.77
N SER A 390 12.08 -2.61 -31.38
CA SER A 390 10.96 -3.55 -31.35
C SER A 390 10.87 -4.19 -29.97
N PHE A 391 9.65 -4.31 -29.45
CA PHE A 391 9.39 -4.90 -28.13
C PHE A 391 8.67 -6.24 -28.33
N THR A 392 9.24 -7.32 -27.78
CA THR A 392 8.80 -8.69 -28.06
C THR A 392 8.39 -9.41 -26.78
N THR A 393 7.22 -10.04 -26.77
CA THR A 393 6.70 -10.86 -25.66
C THR A 393 7.46 -12.19 -25.55
N ALA A 394 7.27 -12.91 -24.44
CA ALA A 394 7.94 -14.20 -24.21
C ALA A 394 7.55 -15.30 -25.24
N ASP A 395 6.35 -15.23 -25.83
CA ASP A 395 5.88 -16.11 -26.91
C ASP A 395 6.28 -15.63 -28.32
N GLY A 396 7.12 -14.59 -28.42
CA GLY A 396 7.71 -14.13 -29.68
C GLY A 396 6.86 -13.16 -30.49
N LYS A 397 5.67 -12.78 -30.00
CA LYS A 397 4.84 -11.75 -30.62
C LYS A 397 5.45 -10.36 -30.38
N LYS A 398 5.14 -9.40 -31.26
CA LYS A 398 5.68 -8.04 -31.16
C LYS A 398 4.61 -7.03 -30.79
N LEU A 399 4.98 -6.07 -29.94
CA LEU A 399 4.21 -4.86 -29.73
C LEU A 399 4.15 -4.08 -31.05
N ALA A 400 2.98 -3.99 -31.65
CA ALA A 400 2.80 -3.43 -32.98
C ALA A 400 1.43 -2.78 -33.13
N LEU A 401 1.21 -2.11 -34.26
CA LEU A 401 -0.09 -1.64 -34.71
C LEU A 401 -0.46 -2.37 -36.01
N ALA A 402 -1.76 -2.60 -36.22
CA ALA A 402 -2.28 -3.05 -37.51
C ALA A 402 -2.16 -1.92 -38.56
N GLU A 403 -2.67 -2.15 -39.77
CA GLU A 403 -2.71 -1.13 -40.84
C GLU A 403 -3.73 -0.01 -40.55
N SER A 404 -4.78 -0.34 -39.81
CA SER A 404 -5.83 0.56 -39.34
C SER A 404 -6.01 0.45 -37.81
N TYR A 405 -6.84 1.34 -37.23
CA TYR A 405 -7.13 1.44 -35.79
C TYR A 405 -5.99 1.93 -34.88
N SER A 406 -6.36 2.36 -33.67
CA SER A 406 -5.50 2.87 -32.59
C SER A 406 -5.22 1.81 -31.50
N SER A 407 -5.80 0.61 -31.61
CA SER A 407 -5.51 -0.49 -30.68
C SER A 407 -4.15 -1.13 -30.99
N ILE A 408 -3.42 -1.44 -29.93
CA ILE A 408 -2.21 -2.26 -29.99
C ILE A 408 -2.59 -3.64 -30.52
N ASN A 409 -1.84 -4.17 -31.49
CA ASN A 409 -2.07 -5.50 -32.04
C ASN A 409 -0.77 -6.31 -32.01
N GLU A 410 -0.78 -7.42 -31.27
CA GLU A 410 0.38 -8.29 -31.15
C GLU A 410 0.69 -8.97 -32.49
N SER A 411 1.85 -8.64 -33.06
CA SER A 411 2.25 -9.06 -34.42
C SER A 411 1.47 -8.38 -35.56
N GLY A 412 0.92 -7.19 -35.33
CA GLY A 412 0.49 -6.30 -36.42
C GLY A 412 1.65 -5.87 -37.33
N SER A 413 1.33 -5.37 -38.54
CA SER A 413 2.30 -5.04 -39.59
C SER A 413 3.32 -3.95 -39.21
N ASN A 414 3.03 -3.12 -38.21
CA ASN A 414 3.84 -1.95 -37.83
C ASN A 414 4.47 -2.15 -36.44
N ASP A 415 5.60 -2.84 -36.38
CA ASP A 415 6.27 -3.36 -35.17
C ASP A 415 7.55 -2.59 -34.74
N LYS A 416 7.74 -1.40 -35.31
CA LYS A 416 8.90 -0.53 -35.10
C LYS A 416 8.52 0.76 -34.39
N TRP A 417 9.35 1.14 -33.43
CA TRP A 417 9.13 2.26 -32.54
C TRP A 417 10.38 3.15 -32.46
N GLU A 418 10.18 4.46 -32.59
CA GLU A 418 11.18 5.47 -32.26
C GLU A 418 10.97 5.94 -30.82
N LEU A 419 12.09 6.20 -30.13
CA LEU A 419 12.10 6.74 -28.77
C LEU A 419 12.65 8.16 -28.81
N SER A 420 11.88 9.11 -28.27
CA SER A 420 12.33 10.48 -27.98
C SER A 420 12.20 10.78 -26.49
N SER A 421 12.91 11.78 -25.99
CA SER A 421 12.88 12.15 -24.56
C SER A 421 11.55 12.82 -24.20
N ALA A 422 10.90 12.33 -23.14
CA ALA A 422 9.75 12.99 -22.51
C ALA A 422 10.11 13.74 -21.23
N GLY A 423 11.31 13.49 -20.67
CA GLY A 423 11.75 14.06 -19.41
C GLY A 423 12.86 13.24 -18.78
N THR A 424 13.16 13.48 -17.51
CA THR A 424 14.17 12.71 -16.78
C THR A 424 13.74 11.24 -16.65
N ASN A 425 14.47 10.35 -17.33
CA ASN A 425 14.20 8.89 -17.37
C ASN A 425 12.82 8.51 -17.94
N GLN A 426 12.26 9.34 -18.83
CA GLN A 426 10.97 9.11 -19.49
C GLN A 426 11.09 9.33 -21.01
N PHE A 427 10.27 8.62 -21.78
CA PHE A 427 10.34 8.52 -23.24
C PHE A 427 8.95 8.53 -23.87
N TYR A 428 8.83 9.18 -25.03
CA TYR A 428 7.70 8.97 -25.94
C TYR A 428 8.03 7.83 -26.90
N LEU A 429 7.05 6.94 -27.16
CA LEU A 429 7.20 5.80 -28.06
C LEU A 429 6.34 6.01 -29.30
N LYS A 430 6.97 6.40 -30.42
CA LYS A 430 6.30 6.70 -31.69
C LYS A 430 6.38 5.51 -32.64
N ASN A 431 5.25 5.03 -33.14
CA ASN A 431 5.21 3.98 -34.15
C ASN A 431 5.63 4.52 -35.53
N THR A 432 6.66 3.95 -36.15
CA THR A 432 7.25 4.50 -37.38
C THR A 432 6.44 4.19 -38.65
N GLY A 433 5.50 3.24 -38.59
CA GLY A 433 4.66 2.85 -39.72
C GLY A 433 3.28 3.51 -39.73
N ARG A 434 2.87 4.13 -38.61
CA ARG A 434 1.54 4.72 -38.42
C ARG A 434 1.57 6.18 -37.95
N ASP A 435 2.73 6.71 -37.56
CA ASP A 435 2.91 8.04 -36.95
C ASP A 435 2.04 8.29 -35.69
N LEU A 436 1.75 7.22 -34.94
CA LEU A 436 0.98 7.28 -33.68
C LEU A 436 1.91 7.02 -32.48
N TYR A 437 1.69 7.72 -31.38
CA TYR A 437 2.38 7.52 -30.11
C TYR A 437 1.59 6.60 -29.19
N LEU A 438 2.29 5.71 -28.50
CA LEU A 438 1.73 4.86 -27.45
C LEU A 438 1.34 5.71 -26.22
N GLU A 439 0.13 5.51 -25.71
CA GLU A 439 -0.40 6.22 -24.52
C GLU A 439 -1.08 5.27 -23.54
N TRP A 440 -1.21 5.73 -22.30
CA TRP A 440 -2.28 5.29 -21.42
C TRP A 440 -3.49 6.20 -21.58
N TYR A 441 -4.61 5.69 -22.12
CA TYR A 441 -5.83 6.48 -22.30
C TYR A 441 -6.74 6.37 -21.07
N ALA A 442 -6.54 7.29 -20.13
CA ALA A 442 -7.20 7.30 -18.82
C ALA A 442 -8.74 7.23 -18.90
N ASP A 443 -9.40 7.98 -19.80
CA ASP A 443 -10.87 7.98 -19.97
C ASP A 443 -11.46 6.63 -20.40
N LYS A 444 -10.61 5.69 -20.84
CA LYS A 444 -11.01 4.37 -21.34
C LYS A 444 -10.34 3.21 -20.61
N ASP A 445 -9.55 3.51 -19.56
CA ASP A 445 -8.81 2.55 -18.73
C ASP A 445 -8.04 1.49 -19.57
N ASN A 446 -7.40 1.92 -20.66
CA ASN A 446 -6.64 1.02 -21.52
C ASN A 446 -5.47 1.71 -22.26
N TRP A 447 -4.64 0.89 -22.89
CA TRP A 447 -3.55 1.33 -23.76
C TRP A 447 -3.99 1.41 -25.22
N SER A 448 -3.70 2.57 -25.82
CA SER A 448 -3.97 2.90 -27.22
C SER A 448 -2.75 3.58 -27.86
N ALA A 449 -2.86 3.89 -29.15
CA ALA A 449 -1.92 4.76 -29.84
C ALA A 449 -2.66 5.81 -30.67
N TYR A 450 -2.32 7.08 -30.46
CA TYR A 450 -2.89 8.24 -31.14
C TYR A 450 -1.80 9.26 -31.49
N ASN A 451 -2.12 10.22 -32.36
CA ASN A 451 -1.25 11.36 -32.66
C ASN A 451 -1.91 12.62 -32.11
N PRO A 452 -1.54 13.09 -30.91
CA PRO A 452 -2.13 14.27 -30.30
C PRO A 452 -1.56 15.56 -30.90
N GLU A 453 -2.26 16.68 -30.73
CA GLU A 453 -1.71 17.99 -31.11
C GLU A 453 -0.52 18.41 -30.24
N GLN A 454 -0.47 17.92 -28.99
CA GLN A 454 0.61 18.12 -28.03
C GLN A 454 0.80 16.84 -27.22
N LEU A 455 2.04 16.47 -26.93
CA LEU A 455 2.36 15.32 -26.07
C LEU A 455 2.30 15.74 -24.60
N ASP A 456 1.62 14.93 -23.79
CA ASP A 456 1.43 15.15 -22.35
C ASP A 456 1.79 13.90 -21.51
N ASP A 457 1.43 13.94 -20.22
CA ASP A 457 1.69 12.89 -19.24
C ASP A 457 1.05 11.52 -19.59
N CYS A 458 0.03 11.44 -20.45
CA CYS A 458 -0.55 10.19 -20.93
C CYS A 458 0.42 9.43 -21.85
N TYR A 459 1.29 10.16 -22.54
CA TYR A 459 2.26 9.67 -23.53
C TYR A 459 3.68 9.50 -22.96
N ALA A 460 4.00 10.11 -21.82
CA ALA A 460 5.32 10.04 -21.20
C ALA A 460 5.53 8.70 -20.49
N LEU A 461 6.33 7.80 -21.06
CA LEU A 461 6.51 6.42 -20.56
C LEU A 461 7.86 6.21 -19.87
N ALA A 462 7.88 5.38 -18.84
CA ALA A 462 9.08 4.92 -18.13
C ALA A 462 9.32 3.43 -18.38
N PHE A 463 10.58 3.01 -18.28
CA PHE A 463 10.97 1.60 -18.41
C PHE A 463 11.60 1.08 -17.12
N TYR A 464 11.25 -0.15 -16.74
CA TYR A 464 11.77 -0.81 -15.54
C TYR A 464 12.37 -2.18 -15.85
N LYS A 465 13.54 -2.47 -15.30
CA LYS A 465 14.23 -3.78 -15.42
C LYS A 465 14.28 -4.48 -14.07
N LYS A 466 14.31 -5.82 -14.08
CA LYS A 466 14.50 -6.60 -12.85
C LYS A 466 15.87 -6.29 -12.22
N ALA A 467 15.89 -6.03 -10.92
CA ALA A 467 17.11 -5.77 -10.17
C ALA A 467 18.04 -6.99 -10.22
N SER A 468 19.30 -6.79 -10.61
CA SER A 468 20.28 -7.88 -10.70
C SER A 468 20.89 -8.18 -9.34
N SER A 469 20.78 -9.43 -8.88
CA SER A 469 21.32 -9.92 -7.61
C SER A 469 22.84 -10.05 -7.64
N THR A 470 23.56 -8.92 -7.55
CA THR A 470 25.01 -8.90 -7.37
C THR A 470 25.38 -9.14 -5.91
N VAL A 471 25.52 -10.42 -5.54
CA VAL A 471 26.12 -10.78 -4.24
C VAL A 471 27.61 -10.44 -4.30
N THR A 472 27.98 -9.31 -3.71
CA THR A 472 29.39 -9.02 -3.43
C THR A 472 29.79 -9.88 -2.23
N PRO A 473 30.73 -10.85 -2.34
CA PRO A 473 31.15 -11.64 -1.21
C PRO A 473 31.82 -10.74 -0.16
N PRO A 474 31.65 -11.00 1.15
CA PRO A 474 32.31 -10.22 2.18
C PRO A 474 33.83 -10.37 2.06
N VAL A 475 34.55 -9.26 2.14
CA VAL A 475 36.02 -9.25 2.19
C VAL A 475 36.46 -9.83 3.53
N THR A 476 36.71 -11.14 3.56
CA THR A 476 37.32 -11.81 4.71
C THR A 476 38.83 -11.52 4.72
N THR A 477 39.26 -10.63 5.61
CA THR A 477 40.67 -10.52 5.99
C THR A 477 41.13 -11.87 6.54
N PRO A 478 42.19 -12.50 5.99
CA PRO A 478 42.58 -13.85 6.41
C PRO A 478 43.25 -13.81 7.79
N THR A 479 42.59 -14.39 8.80
CA THR A 479 43.21 -14.76 10.07
C THR A 479 43.91 -16.12 9.95
N THR A 480 45.19 -16.15 10.28
CA THR A 480 46.04 -17.35 10.24
C THR A 480 45.51 -18.44 11.20
N PRO A 481 45.37 -19.71 10.78
CA PRO A 481 44.95 -20.79 11.68
C PRO A 481 46.04 -21.12 12.71
N THR A 482 45.68 -21.13 14.00
CA THR A 482 46.49 -21.73 15.06
C THR A 482 46.23 -23.24 15.15
N THR A 483 47.30 -24.03 15.15
CA THR A 483 47.25 -25.50 15.17
C THR A 483 46.77 -26.03 16.53
N PRO A 484 45.92 -27.08 16.60
CA PRO A 484 45.56 -27.73 17.85
C PRO A 484 46.69 -28.64 18.36
N THR A 485 47.08 -28.50 19.62
CA THR A 485 48.05 -29.40 20.28
C THR A 485 47.36 -30.56 21.01
N THR A 486 47.87 -31.77 20.81
CA THR A 486 47.45 -32.99 21.52
C THR A 486 48.55 -33.45 22.49
N PRO A 487 48.25 -33.81 23.74
CA PRO A 487 49.20 -34.49 24.64
C PRO A 487 49.21 -36.01 24.40
N PRO A 488 50.35 -36.70 24.50
CA PRO A 488 50.70 -37.35 25.77
C PRO A 488 52.23 -37.40 26.06
N GLY A 489 52.62 -37.98 27.21
CA GLY A 489 54.00 -37.93 27.72
C GLY A 489 54.82 -39.23 27.68
N THR A 490 55.95 -39.15 28.38
CA THR A 490 56.92 -40.21 28.77
C THR A 490 58.03 -40.57 27.75
N GLN A 491 59.28 -40.30 28.16
CA GLN A 491 60.58 -40.71 27.58
C GLN A 491 60.88 -42.22 27.79
N PRO A 492 62.02 -42.81 27.34
CA PRO A 492 63.23 -42.25 26.68
C PRO A 492 63.37 -42.74 25.20
N SER A 493 64.49 -42.68 24.46
CA SER A 493 65.93 -42.43 24.72
C SER A 493 66.67 -41.85 23.49
N THR A 494 68.02 -41.85 23.52
CA THR A 494 68.98 -41.51 22.43
C THR A 494 70.06 -42.64 22.35
N PRO A 495 71.14 -42.64 21.51
CA PRO A 495 71.66 -41.62 20.58
C PRO A 495 72.27 -42.14 19.22
N VAL A 496 73.01 -41.26 18.50
CA VAL A 496 74.03 -41.49 17.43
C VAL A 496 73.52 -42.05 16.05
N GLU A 497 74.01 -41.70 14.85
CA GLU A 497 75.15 -40.86 14.38
C GLU A 497 74.86 -40.17 13.00
N THR A 498 75.89 -39.65 12.34
CA THR A 498 75.89 -38.48 11.40
C THR A 498 76.11 -38.92 9.90
N PRO A 499 76.53 -38.08 8.89
CA PRO A 499 75.69 -37.69 7.74
C PRO A 499 76.25 -38.02 6.32
N LEU A 500 75.97 -37.14 5.33
CA LEU A 500 76.43 -37.02 3.91
C LEU A 500 75.55 -37.72 2.84
N ARG A 501 75.36 -37.20 1.60
CA ARG A 501 75.48 -35.85 1.00
C ARG A 501 74.78 -35.86 -0.40
N LEU A 502 74.26 -34.71 -0.84
CA LEU A 502 73.80 -34.34 -2.21
C LEU A 502 74.87 -34.62 -3.31
N PRO A 503 74.61 -34.58 -4.66
CA PRO A 503 73.61 -33.72 -5.33
C PRO A 503 72.90 -34.19 -6.65
N GLN A 504 71.79 -33.48 -6.96
CA GLN A 504 71.34 -32.88 -8.25
C GLN A 504 71.34 -33.63 -9.62
N HIS A 505 70.13 -33.70 -10.22
CA HIS A 505 69.68 -33.13 -11.53
C HIS A 505 70.56 -33.26 -12.81
N PRO A 506 69.95 -33.47 -14.01
CA PRO A 506 69.30 -32.36 -14.74
C PRO A 506 67.98 -32.66 -15.48
N VAL A 507 67.38 -31.60 -16.01
CA VAL A 507 66.10 -31.50 -16.74
C VAL A 507 66.35 -31.27 -18.24
N THR A 508 65.47 -31.78 -19.13
CA THR A 508 65.24 -31.19 -20.48
C THR A 508 63.77 -31.34 -20.91
N MET A 509 63.25 -30.37 -21.67
CA MET A 509 61.86 -30.29 -22.16
C MET A 509 61.74 -30.65 -23.66
N SER A 510 60.55 -31.04 -24.11
CA SER A 510 59.97 -30.61 -25.41
C SER A 510 58.45 -30.83 -25.48
N HIS A 511 57.78 -30.13 -26.41
CA HIS A 511 56.31 -30.05 -26.68
C HIS A 511 56.11 -29.89 -28.22
N PRO A 512 54.87 -29.72 -28.75
CA PRO A 512 53.75 -30.65 -28.98
C PRO A 512 53.66 -30.99 -30.52
N PRO A 513 52.52 -31.31 -31.21
CA PRO A 513 51.37 -30.39 -31.46
C PRO A 513 49.96 -31.04 -31.69
N HIS A 514 48.95 -30.22 -31.99
CA HIS A 514 47.61 -30.62 -32.52
C HIS A 514 47.59 -30.65 -34.06
N LEU A 515 46.66 -31.42 -34.72
CA LEU A 515 45.51 -30.88 -35.52
C LEU A 515 44.67 -31.93 -36.33
N ARG A 516 43.32 -31.78 -36.25
CA ARG A 516 42.29 -31.75 -37.35
C ARG A 516 41.71 -33.00 -38.10
N ILE A 517 40.46 -32.75 -38.59
CA ILE A 517 39.64 -33.41 -39.66
C ILE A 517 38.87 -34.68 -39.26
N SER A 518 37.68 -35.05 -39.79
CA SER A 518 36.40 -34.38 -40.18
C SER A 518 35.52 -35.44 -40.89
N LEU A 519 34.20 -35.53 -40.63
CA LEU A 519 33.18 -36.02 -41.60
C LEU A 519 31.73 -35.88 -41.09
N HIS A 520 30.74 -35.97 -42.00
CA HIS A 520 29.36 -35.50 -41.82
C HIS A 520 28.37 -36.22 -42.79
N ARG A 521 27.05 -36.22 -42.47
CA ARG A 521 25.87 -36.67 -43.29
C ARG A 521 25.67 -38.20 -43.44
N CYS A 522 24.46 -38.79 -43.42
CA CYS A 522 23.15 -38.50 -44.08
C CYS A 522 21.97 -38.93 -43.16
N LEU A 523 20.82 -38.23 -43.03
CA LEU A 523 19.67 -37.95 -43.94
C LEU A 523 18.59 -39.08 -44.04
N PRO A 524 17.30 -38.75 -44.27
CA PRO A 524 16.12 -39.55 -43.85
C PRO A 524 15.29 -40.12 -45.02
N VAL A 525 14.06 -40.61 -44.73
CA VAL A 525 12.79 -40.73 -45.53
C VAL A 525 11.90 -41.75 -44.77
N ARG A 526 10.58 -41.60 -44.56
CA ARG A 526 9.48 -40.98 -45.32
C ARG A 526 8.67 -39.97 -44.51
#